data_AF-A0A699RRL1-F1
#
_entry.id   AF-A0A699RRL1-F1
#
_cell.length_a   1.000
_cell.length_b   1.000
_cell.length_c   1.000
_cell.angle_alpha   90.00
_cell.angle_beta   90.00
_cell.angle_gamma   90.00
#
_symmetry.space_group_name_H-M   'P 1'
#
loop_
_entity.id
_entity.type
_entity.pdbx_description
1 polymer ?
#
loop_
_entity_poly.entity_id
_entity_poly.type
_entity_poly.pdbx_seq_one_letter_code
_entity_poly.pdbx_strand_id
1 'polypeptide(L)' 'MQAAHDRQKSYADLKRKPMDFQVGDKVMLKVSPWKGVVRFGKWGKLNPRYVGPFRVLEKVRTVAYKLELPQKPSR' A
#
# COMPACT_ATOMS: atom_id res chain seq x y z
N MET A 1 16.46 13.46 -27.35
CA MET A 1 16.02 13.38 -25.93
C MET A 1 14.71 12.63 -25.77
N GLN A 2 13.70 12.90 -26.60
CA GLN A 2 12.37 12.26 -26.55
C GLN A 2 12.42 10.71 -26.59
N ALA A 3 13.17 10.14 -27.54
CA ALA A 3 13.28 8.69 -27.69
C ALA A 3 13.85 7.95 -26.45
N ALA A 4 14.74 8.60 -25.68
CA ALA A 4 15.27 8.02 -24.45
C ALA A 4 14.23 8.03 -23.32
N HIS A 5 13.46 9.13 -23.21
CA HIS A 5 12.38 9.27 -22.25
C HIS A 5 11.24 8.26 -22.53
N ASP A 6 10.83 8.12 -23.78
CA ASP A 6 9.76 7.19 -24.17
C ASP A 6 10.15 5.73 -23.89
N ARG A 7 11.44 5.40 -24.08
CA ARG A 7 12.00 4.09 -23.75
C ARG A 7 12.05 3.82 -22.24
N GLN A 8 12.37 4.81 -21.42
CA GLN A 8 12.28 4.67 -19.96
C GLN A 8 10.84 4.48 -19.50
N LYS A 9 9.90 5.25 -20.07
CA LYS A 9 8.47 5.16 -19.75
C LYS A 9 7.90 3.79 -20.12
N SER A 10 8.18 3.28 -21.31
CA SER A 10 7.71 1.96 -21.73
C SER A 10 8.24 0.85 -20.83
N TYR A 11 9.52 0.91 -20.42
CA TYR A 11 10.10 -0.05 -19.47
C TYR A 11 9.43 0.01 -18.08
N ALA A 12 9.08 1.20 -17.61
CA ALA A 12 8.40 1.37 -16.33
C ALA A 12 6.94 0.89 -16.39
N ASP A 13 6.21 1.25 -17.45
CA ASP A 13 4.78 0.97 -17.57
C ASP A 13 4.51 -0.51 -17.90
N LEU A 14 5.40 -1.19 -18.64
CA LEU A 14 5.32 -2.64 -18.90
C LEU A 14 5.18 -3.49 -17.64
N LYS A 15 5.74 -3.04 -16.51
CA LYS A 15 5.70 -3.76 -15.21
C LYS A 15 4.61 -3.26 -14.28
N ARG A 16 3.90 -2.18 -14.63
CA ARG A 16 2.78 -1.65 -13.84
C ARG A 16 1.52 -2.41 -14.18
N LYS A 17 1.04 -3.23 -13.25
CA LYS A 17 -0.31 -3.78 -13.32
C LYS A 17 -1.27 -2.79 -12.66
N PRO A 18 -2.34 -2.34 -13.32
CA PRO A 18 -3.41 -1.63 -12.63
C PRO A 18 -3.97 -2.60 -11.58
N MET A 19 -3.85 -2.22 -10.32
CA MET A 19 -4.30 -3.03 -9.20
C MET A 19 -5.51 -2.33 -8.60
N ASP A 20 -6.68 -2.88 -8.90
CA ASP A 20 -7.96 -2.44 -8.36
C ASP A 20 -8.42 -3.43 -7.30
N PHE A 21 -9.04 -2.90 -6.24
CA PHE A 21 -9.63 -3.69 -5.17
C PHE A 21 -11.14 -3.51 -5.21
N GLN A 22 -11.87 -4.59 -4.92
CA GLN A 22 -13.32 -4.54 -4.77
C GLN A 22 -13.70 -4.32 -3.30
N VAL A 23 -14.91 -3.82 -3.08
CA VAL A 23 -15.49 -3.73 -1.74
C VAL A 23 -15.62 -5.15 -1.17
N GLY A 24 -15.11 -5.36 0.02
CA GLY A 24 -15.06 -6.67 0.67
C GLY A 24 -13.71 -7.39 0.58
N ASP A 25 -12.83 -6.96 -0.33
CA ASP A 25 -11.46 -7.52 -0.42
C ASP A 25 -10.67 -7.24 0.86
N LYS A 26 -9.77 -8.17 1.19
CA LYS A 26 -8.80 -8.02 2.28
C LYS A 26 -7.45 -7.56 1.73
N VAL A 27 -7.02 -6.38 2.12
CA VAL A 27 -5.78 -5.76 1.63
C VAL A 27 -4.80 -5.53 2.77
N MET A 28 -3.50 -5.65 2.48
CA MET A 28 -2.46 -5.30 3.44
C MET A 28 -2.10 -3.83 3.36
N LEU A 29 -2.07 -3.14 4.51
CA LEU A 29 -1.71 -1.73 4.55
C LEU A 29 -0.20 -1.56 4.62
N LYS A 30 0.39 -0.81 3.68
CA LYS A 30 1.80 -0.41 3.74
C LYS A 30 1.99 0.66 4.82
N VAL A 31 2.90 0.44 5.75
CA VAL A 31 3.20 1.41 6.82
C VAL A 31 4.48 2.18 6.55
N SER A 32 4.55 3.44 7.00
CA SER A 32 5.80 4.19 6.96
C SER A 32 6.77 3.62 7.99
N PRO A 33 8.10 3.65 7.75
CA PRO A 33 9.09 3.11 8.68
C PRO A 33 8.94 3.69 10.09
N TRP A 34 8.71 5.00 10.21
CA TRP A 34 8.47 5.68 11.49
C TRP A 34 7.14 5.29 12.16
N LYS A 35 6.04 5.13 11.40
CA LYS A 35 4.77 4.65 11.99
C LYS A 35 4.84 3.18 12.39
N GLY A 36 5.57 2.35 11.64
CA GLY A 36 5.81 0.94 11.99
C GLY A 36 6.57 0.83 13.30
N VAL A 37 7.59 1.67 13.48
CA VAL A 37 8.32 1.84 14.75
C VAL A 37 7.38 2.19 15.91
N VAL A 38 6.51 3.19 15.76
CA VAL A 38 5.60 3.62 16.83
C VAL A 38 4.58 2.54 17.15
N ARG A 39 4.14 1.77 16.14
CA ARG A 39 3.15 0.70 16.32
C ARG A 39 3.73 -0.59 16.90
N PHE A 40 4.93 -0.98 16.48
CA PHE A 40 5.54 -2.26 16.87
C PHE A 40 6.64 -2.13 17.93
N GLY A 41 7.02 -0.90 18.30
CA GLY A 41 7.99 -0.60 19.36
C GLY A 41 9.42 -1.04 19.08
N LYS A 42 9.69 -1.64 17.91
CA LYS A 42 11.01 -2.16 17.54
C LYS A 42 11.55 -1.35 16.38
N TRP A 43 12.80 -0.90 16.51
CA TRP A 43 13.60 -0.44 15.38
C TRP A 43 14.45 -1.63 14.94
N GLY A 44 14.32 -2.02 13.68
CA GLY A 44 15.10 -3.15 13.20
C GLY A 44 14.90 -3.38 11.72
N LYS A 45 15.95 -3.90 11.09
CA LYS A 45 15.98 -4.28 9.67
C LYS A 45 14.85 -5.25 9.28
N LEU A 46 14.30 -5.98 10.25
CA LEU A 46 13.27 -7.02 10.06
C LEU A 46 11.84 -6.58 10.40
N ASN A 47 11.58 -5.27 10.51
CA ASN A 47 10.21 -4.80 10.76
C ASN A 47 9.29 -5.04 9.54
N PRO A 48 8.02 -5.42 9.77
CA PRO A 48 7.08 -5.64 8.67
C PRO A 48 6.75 -4.32 7.96
N ARG A 49 6.91 -4.32 6.63
CA ARG A 49 6.56 -3.18 5.76
C ARG A 49 5.05 -3.06 5.51
N TYR A 50 4.33 -4.17 5.70
CA TYR A 50 2.88 -4.26 5.52
C TYR A 50 2.23 -4.85 6.77
N VAL A 51 1.05 -4.36 7.13
CA VAL A 51 0.34 -4.76 8.35
C VAL A 51 -1.09 -5.13 8.00
N GLY A 52 -1.58 -6.22 8.61
CA GLY A 52 -2.97 -6.64 8.72
C GLY A 52 -3.76 -6.77 7.40
N PRO A 53 -4.52 -7.85 7.19
CA PRO A 53 -5.59 -7.80 6.19
C PRO A 53 -6.73 -6.91 6.71
N PHE A 54 -6.93 -5.76 6.08
CA PHE A 54 -8.08 -4.89 6.34
C PHE A 54 -9.11 -5.02 5.24
N ARG A 55 -10.38 -4.97 5.61
CA ARG A 55 -11.47 -5.05 4.64
C ARG A 55 -11.66 -3.69 3.98
N VAL A 56 -11.79 -3.68 2.65
CA VAL A 56 -12.19 -2.49 1.90
C VAL A 56 -13.69 -2.27 2.09
N LEU A 57 -14.06 -1.10 2.61
CA LEU A 57 -15.45 -0.71 2.86
C LEU A 57 -16.08 0.00 1.66
N GLU A 58 -15.34 0.94 1.06
CA GLU A 58 -15.82 1.73 -0.08
C GLU A 58 -14.64 2.20 -0.95
N LYS A 59 -14.88 2.35 -2.25
CA LYS A 59 -13.97 2.99 -3.20
C LYS A 59 -14.34 4.46 -3.30
N VAL A 60 -13.54 5.33 -2.70
CA VAL A 60 -13.78 6.78 -2.65
C VAL A 60 -13.35 7.47 -3.94
N ARG A 61 -12.24 7.02 -4.54
CA ARG A 61 -11.74 7.48 -5.85
C ARG A 61 -11.09 6.32 -6.61
N THR A 62 -10.68 6.55 -7.86
CA THR A 62 -10.02 5.55 -8.72
C THR A 62 -8.91 4.78 -8.01
N VAL A 63 -8.12 5.44 -7.15
CA VAL A 63 -6.99 4.84 -6.42
C VAL A 63 -7.13 4.97 -4.88
N ALA A 64 -8.25 5.51 -4.39
CA ALA A 64 -8.45 5.78 -2.95
C ALA A 64 -9.57 4.91 -2.39
N TYR A 65 -9.24 4.11 -1.38
CA TYR A 65 -10.14 3.15 -0.74
C TYR A 65 -10.23 3.43 0.75
N LYS A 66 -11.43 3.28 1.32
CA LYS A 66 -11.63 3.32 2.77
C LYS A 66 -11.51 1.92 3.33
N LEU A 67 -10.73 1.80 4.41
CA LEU A 67 -10.45 0.54 5.08
C LEU A 67 -11.09 0.53 6.45
N GLU A 68 -11.53 -0.65 6.88
CA GLU A 68 -11.94 -0.90 8.26
C GLU A 68 -10.69 -1.01 9.14
N LEU A 69 -10.24 0.13 9.67
CA LEU A 69 -9.11 0.17 10.60
C LEU A 69 -9.61 0.13 12.06
N PRO A 70 -9.01 -0.69 12.93
CA PRO A 70 -9.35 -0.68 14.34
C PRO A 70 -8.93 0.65 14.98
N GLN A 71 -9.74 1.16 15.91
CA GLN A 71 -9.46 2.40 16.66
C GLN A 71 -8.14 2.31 17.45
N LYS A 72 -7.73 1.10 17.84
CA LYS A 72 -6.45 0.80 18.47
C LYS A 72 -5.66 -0.14 17.55
N PRO A 73 -4.37 0.15 17.24
CA PRO A 73 -3.55 -0.81 16.53
C PRO A 73 -3.44 -2.09 17.36
N SER A 74 -3.67 -3.25 16.75
CA SER A 74 -3.46 -4.55 17.42
C SER A 74 -1.99 -4.67 17.83
N ARG A 75 -1.77 -5.11 19.08
CA ARG A 75 -0.44 -5.27 19.71
C ARG A 75 0.42 -6.32 19.02
#